data_AF-A0A015HZY3-F1
#
_entry.id   AF-A0A015HZY3-F1
#
_cell.length_a   1.000
_cell.length_b   1.000
_cell.length_c   1.000
_cell.angle_alpha   90.00
_cell.angle_beta   90.00
_cell.angle_gamma   90.00
#
_symmetry.space_group_name_H-M   'P 1'
#
loop_
_entity.id
_entity.type
_entity.pdbx_description
1 polymer ?
#
loop_
_entity_poly.entity_id
_entity_poly.type
_entity_poly.pdbx_seq_one_letter_code
_entity_poly.pdbx_strand_id
1 'polypeptide(L)' 'MFEWIPYDQFYDIEEIGKGGFSTVYSSLWEKGLLYNNDFDYKGWKRKPNTRVALK' A
#
# COMPACT_ATOMS: atom_id res chain seq x y z
N MET A 1 2.33 14.64 2.13
CA MET A 1 1.74 14.28 0.82
C MET A 1 0.84 13.08 1.06
N PHE A 2 -0.42 13.18 0.65
CA PHE A 2 -1.38 12.08 0.79
C PHE A 2 -1.77 11.61 -0.62
N GLU A 3 -1.95 10.31 -0.77
CA GLU A 3 -2.34 9.68 -2.03
C GLU A 3 -3.58 8.83 -1.80
N TRP A 4 -4.60 9.01 -2.64
CA TRP A 4 -5.81 8.19 -2.61
C TRP A 4 -5.65 7.05 -3.61
N ILE A 5 -5.77 5.82 -3.13
CA ILE A 5 -5.59 4.60 -3.94
C ILE A 5 -6.95 3.92 -4.15
N PRO A 6 -7.40 3.76 -5.40
CA PRO A 6 -8.50 2.88 -5.76
C PRO A 6 -8.30 1.44 -5.23
N TYR A 7 -9.37 0.85 -4.66
CA TYR A 7 -9.30 -0.47 -4.02
C TYR A 7 -8.92 -1.61 -4.98
N ASP A 8 -9.24 -1.46 -6.26
CA ASP A 8 -8.92 -2.42 -7.33
C ASP A 8 -7.42 -2.60 -7.61
N GLN A 9 -6.55 -1.76 -7.03
CA GLN A 9 -5.09 -1.88 -7.13
C GLN A 9 -4.47 -2.79 -6.06
N PHE A 10 -5.29 -3.30 -5.13
CA PHE A 10 -4.87 -4.24 -4.10
C PHE A 10 -5.28 -5.66 -4.47
N TYR A 11 -4.37 -6.61 -4.26
CA TYR A 11 -4.60 -8.03 -4.50
C TYR A 11 -3.99 -8.85 -3.35
N ASP A 12 -4.19 -10.17 -3.36
CA ASP A 12 -3.73 -11.06 -2.28
C ASP A 12 -4.25 -10.59 -0.90
N ILE A 13 -5.55 -10.29 -0.82
CA ILE A 13 -6.18 -9.72 0.36
C ILE A 13 -6.49 -10.84 1.37
N GLU A 14 -5.83 -10.80 2.52
CA GLU A 14 -5.98 -11.77 3.61
C GLU A 14 -6.40 -11.08 4.90
N GLU A 15 -7.30 -11.67 5.68
CA GLU A 15 -7.61 -11.17 7.02
C GLU A 15 -6.44 -11.48 7.95
N ILE A 16 -5.92 -10.45 8.65
CA ILE A 16 -4.81 -10.61 9.61
C ILE A 16 -5.23 -10.37 11.06
N GLY A 17 -6.45 -9.88 11.28
CA GLY A 17 -6.96 -9.72 12.62
C GLY A 17 -8.35 -9.10 12.65
N LYS A 18 -9.15 -9.53 13.61
CA LYS A 18 -10.50 -9.01 13.84
C LYS A 18 -10.65 -8.63 15.31
N GLY A 19 -11.02 -7.38 15.53
CA GLY A 19 -11.36 -6.85 16.85
C GLY A 19 -12.85 -6.54 16.98
N GLY A 20 -13.25 -5.97 18.12
CA GLY A 20 -14.65 -5.59 18.36
C GLY A 20 -15.17 -4.45 17.46
N PHE A 21 -14.28 -3.69 16.83
CA PHE A 21 -14.63 -2.48 16.06
C PHE A 21 -14.24 -2.51 14.59
N SER A 22 -13.41 -3.46 14.15
CA SER A 22 -12.99 -3.57 12.75
C SER A 22 -12.28 -4.89 12.47
N THR A 23 -12.27 -5.26 11.19
CA THR A 23 -11.37 -6.27 10.64
C THR A 23 -10.21 -5.57 9.94
N VAL A 24 -8.99 -6.08 10.09
CA VAL A 24 -7.79 -5.60 9.41
C VAL A 24 -7.34 -6.67 8.42
N TYR A 25 -7.02 -6.24 7.23
CA TYR A 25 -6.55 -7.10 6.14
C TYR A 25 -5.11 -6.74 5.77
N SER A 26 -4.31 -7.73 5.39
CA SER A 26 -3.07 -7.51 4.64
C SER A 26 -3.38 -7.65 3.16
N SER A 27 -2.71 -6.84 2.33
CA SER A 27 -2.83 -6.92 0.88
C SER A 27 -1.52 -6.52 0.21
N LEU A 28 -1.31 -6.96 -1.03
CA LEU A 28 -0.26 -6.47 -1.91
C LEU A 28 -0.79 -5.32 -2.76
N TRP A 29 -0.09 -4.20 -2.74
CA TRP A 29 -0.34 -3.06 -3.62
C TRP A 29 0.59 -3.12 -4.83
N GLU A 30 0.00 -3.30 -6.02
CA GLU A 30 0.74 -3.50 -7.28
C GLU A 30 1.67 -2.33 -7.61
N LYS A 31 1.11 -1.11 -7.65
CA LYS A 31 1.91 0.10 -7.92
C LYS A 31 2.85 0.43 -6.76
N GLY A 32 2.42 0.10 -5.55
CA GLY A 32 3.19 0.21 -4.32
C GLY A 32 3.61 1.63 -3.93
N LEU A 33 4.39 1.73 -2.85
CA LEU A 33 4.60 3.00 -2.14
C LEU A 33 5.41 4.00 -2.97
N LEU A 34 4.94 5.25 -2.99
CA LEU A 34 5.71 6.39 -3.45
C LEU A 34 6.79 6.74 -2.43
N TYR A 35 8.03 6.90 -2.88
CA TYR A 35 9.15 7.32 -2.05
C TYR A 35 10.02 8.31 -2.80
N ASN A 36 10.65 9.22 -2.05
CA ASN A 36 11.62 10.12 -2.62
C ASN A 36 12.99 9.42 -2.67
N ASN A 37 13.68 9.52 -3.80
CA ASN A 37 15.05 9.06 -3.92
C ASN A 37 15.94 10.29 -4.12
N ASP A 38 16.46 10.80 -3.01
CA ASP A 38 17.26 12.04 -2.99
C ASP A 38 18.55 11.94 -3.83
N PHE A 39 18.97 10.72 -4.20
CA PHE A 39 20.15 10.46 -5.02
C PHE A 39 19.85 10.38 -6.53
N ASP A 40 18.58 10.40 -6.94
CA ASP A 40 18.21 10.38 -8.35
C ASP A 40 17.56 11.72 -8.75
N TYR A 41 18.15 12.39 -9.74
CA TYR A 41 17.64 13.64 -10.30
C TYR A 41 16.20 13.52 -10.85
N LYS A 42 15.68 12.29 -11.02
CA LYS A 42 14.31 12.01 -11.50
C LYS A 42 13.20 12.06 -10.44
N GLY A 43 13.47 12.43 -9.19
CA GLY A 43 12.42 12.68 -8.18
C GLY A 43 11.68 11.42 -7.71
N TRP A 44 10.40 11.56 -7.38
CA TRP A 44 9.58 10.50 -6.76
C TRP A 44 9.57 9.19 -7.54
N LYS A 45 9.81 8.09 -6.84
CA LYS A 45 9.80 6.71 -7.36
C LYS A 45 8.74 5.87 -6.67
N ARG A 46 8.39 4.72 -7.26
CA ARG A 46 7.50 3.74 -6.65
C ARG A 46 8.21 2.42 -6.36
N LYS A 47 7.87 1.81 -5.23
CA LYS A 47 8.29 0.46 -4.85
C LYS A 47 7.11 -0.50 -5.06
N PRO A 48 7.02 -1.20 -6.20
CA PRO A 48 5.88 -2.05 -6.52
C PRO A 48 5.76 -3.25 -5.56
N ASN A 49 4.61 -3.92 -5.58
CA ASN A 49 4.31 -5.13 -4.81
C ASN A 49 4.58 -4.95 -3.31
N THR A 50 4.17 -3.80 -2.78
CA THR A 50 4.35 -3.49 -1.36
C THR A 50 3.19 -4.09 -0.56
N ARG A 51 3.50 -4.84 0.50
CA ARG A 51 2.51 -5.32 1.45
C ARG A 51 2.03 -4.18 2.36
N VAL A 52 0.71 -4.00 2.48
CA VAL A 52 0.07 -2.94 3.25
C VAL A 52 -1.11 -3.47 4.06
N ALA A 53 -1.47 -2.77 5.12
CA ALA A 53 -2.66 -3.07 5.92
C ALA A 53 -3.86 -2.22 5.49
N LEU A 54 -5.01 -2.85 5.28
CA LEU A 54 -6.29 -2.22 4.99
C LEU A 54 -7.22 -2.37 6.21
N LYS A 55 -8.05 -1.36 6.47
CA LYS A 55 -9.03 -1.32 7.56
C LYS A 55 -10.33 -0.72 7.07
#